data_AF-A0A2W4MQD4-F1
#
_entry.id   AF-A0A2W4MQD4-F1
#
_cell.length_a   1.000
_cell.length_b   1.000
_cell.length_c   1.000
_cell.angle_alpha   90.00
_cell.angle_beta   90.00
_cell.angle_gamma   90.00
#
_symmetry.space_group_name_H-M   'P 1'
#
loop_
_entity.id
_entity.type
_entity.pdbx_description
1 polymer ?
#
loop_
_entity_poly.entity_id
_entity_poly.type
_entity_poly.pdbx_seq_one_letter_code
_entity_poly.pdbx_strand_id
1 'polypeptide(L)' 'DLGRYRLIIHCGGCMINRRLMLSRIRRTRAAGVPIVNYGICIAYLMGVLPRALSPFRDLEVSGL' A
#
# COMPACT_ATOMS: atom_id res chain seq x y z
N ASP A 1 13.55 -8.56 11.05
CA ASP A 1 14.08 -8.66 9.68
C ASP A 1 12.91 -8.69 8.70
N LEU A 2 12.92 -7.85 7.67
CA LEU A 2 11.85 -7.74 6.66
C LEU A 2 12.15 -8.53 5.39
N GLY A 3 13.42 -8.80 5.06
CA GLY A 3 13.83 -9.37 3.76
C GLY A 3 13.30 -10.79 3.49
N ARG A 4 12.84 -11.47 4.55
CA ARG A 4 12.19 -12.80 4.47
C ARG A 4 10.75 -12.77 3.93
N TYR A 5 10.15 -11.60 3.77
CA TYR A 5 8.76 -11.46 3.32
C TYR A 5 8.67 -11.01 1.87
N ARG A 6 7.67 -11.51 1.15
CA ARG A 6 7.41 -11.11 -0.24
C ARG A 6 6.54 -9.86 -0.38
N LEU A 7 5.72 -9.54 0.62
CA LEU A 7 4.82 -8.40 0.63
C LEU A 7 4.53 -7.99 2.08
N ILE A 8 4.42 -6.68 2.31
CA ILE A 8 3.95 -6.12 3.57
C ILE A 8 2.58 -5.50 3.35
N ILE A 9 1.62 -5.88 4.20
CA ILE A 9 0.29 -5.25 4.24
C ILE A 9 0.23 -4.40 5.51
N HIS A 10 0.19 -3.07 5.34
CA HIS A 10 0.20 -2.11 6.43
C HIS A 10 -1.22 -1.61 6.74
N CYS A 11 -1.53 -1.33 8.01
CA CYS A 11 -2.81 -0.75 8.38
C CYS A 11 -2.99 0.68 7.82
N GLY A 12 -4.19 1.25 7.97
CA GLY A 12 -4.48 2.63 7.56
C GLY A 12 -3.73 3.71 8.35
N GLY A 13 -3.09 3.36 9.47
CA GLY A 13 -2.25 4.28 10.23
C GLY A 13 -3.01 5.35 11.04
N CYS A 14 -4.26 5.10 11.43
CA CYS A 14 -5.10 6.04 12.19
C CYS A 14 -4.45 6.56 13.49
N MET A 15 -3.57 5.78 14.11
CA MET A 15 -2.87 6.10 15.36
C MET A 15 -1.46 6.68 15.16
N ILE A 16 -0.98 6.85 13.92
CA ILE A 16 0.39 7.30 13.64
C ILE A 16 0.41 8.56 12.77
N ASN A 17 1.39 9.42 13.03
CA ASN A 17 1.60 10.60 12.20
C ASN A 17 2.27 10.26 10.85
N ARG A 18 2.24 11.23 9.93
CA ARG A 18 2.84 11.13 8.59
C ARG A 18 4.33 10.77 8.65
N ARG A 19 5.09 11.33 9.60
CA ARG A 19 6.53 11.07 9.73
C ARG A 19 6.81 9.61 10.02
N LEU A 20 6.05 9.00 10.93
CA LEU A 20 6.18 7.58 11.27
C LEU A 20 5.75 6.68 10.10
N MET A 21 4.67 7.03 9.41
CA MET A 21 4.23 6.30 8.20
C MET A 21 5.33 6.27 7.13
N LEU A 22 5.90 7.44 6.79
CA LEU A 22 6.98 7.55 5.81
C LEU A 22 8.27 6.84 6.26
N SER A 23 8.56 6.84 7.56
CA SER A 23 9.68 6.06 8.11
C SER A 23 9.50 4.56 7.86
N ARG A 24 8.29 4.02 8.08
CA ARG A 24 7.97 2.61 7.80
C ARG A 24 8.11 2.28 6.32
N ILE A 25 7.55 3.11 5.42
CA ILE A 25 7.67 2.93 3.96
C ILE A 25 9.14 2.95 3.53
N ARG A 26 9.97 3.85 4.07
CA ARG A 26 11.41 3.88 3.76
C ARG A 26 12.12 2.59 4.19
N ARG A 27 11.77 2.03 5.35
CA ARG A 27 12.33 0.76 5.83
C ARG A 27 11.96 -0.41 4.93
N THR A 28 10.72 -0.48 4.43
CA THR A 28 10.31 -1.55 3.50
C THR A 28 11.02 -1.42 2.15
N ARG A 29 11.12 -0.18 1.63
CA ARG A 29 11.85 0.12 0.40
C ARG A 29 13.34 -0.25 0.51
N ALA A 30 13.98 0.07 1.62
CA ALA A 30 15.38 -0.29 1.87
C ALA A 30 15.60 -1.81 1.97
N ALA A 31 14.59 -2.55 2.43
CA ALA A 31 14.62 -4.01 2.45
C ALA A 31 14.26 -4.66 1.10
N GLY A 32 13.89 -3.88 0.08
CA GLY A 32 13.45 -4.40 -1.21
C GLY A 32 12.08 -5.10 -1.17
N VAL A 33 11.28 -4.87 -0.13
CA VAL A 33 9.99 -5.54 0.06
C VAL A 33 8.84 -4.60 -0.31
N PRO A 34 7.95 -4.98 -1.24
CA PRO A 34 6.80 -4.15 -1.60
C PRO A 34 5.85 -4.01 -0.42
N ILE A 35 5.12 -2.88 -0.39
CA ILE A 35 4.17 -2.55 0.67
C ILE A 35 2.86 -2.04 0.06
N VAL A 36 1.74 -2.56 0.55
CA VAL A 36 0.39 -2.07 0.29
C VAL A 36 -0.29 -1.75 1.63
N ASN A 37 -1.42 -1.05 1.60
CA ASN A 37 -2.24 -0.86 2.80
C ASN A 37 -3.50 -1.75 2.78
N TYR A 38 -4.18 -1.86 3.93
CA TYR A 38 -5.43 -2.63 4.04
C TYR A 38 -6.47 -2.20 3.02
N GLY A 39 -6.70 -0.91 2.83
CA GLY A 39 -7.69 -0.39 1.88
C GLY A 39 -7.42 -0.83 0.44
N ILE A 40 -6.18 -0.70 -0.03
CA ILE A 40 -5.79 -1.12 -1.39
C ILE A 40 -5.88 -2.64 -1.54
N CYS A 41 -5.39 -3.40 -0.55
CA CYS A 41 -5.44 -4.86 -0.60
C CYS A 41 -6.88 -5.39 -0.60
N ILE A 42 -7.74 -4.86 0.26
CA ILE A 42 -9.16 -5.20 0.34
C ILE A 42 -9.87 -4.82 -0.97
N ALA A 43 -9.67 -3.61 -1.48
CA ALA A 43 -10.30 -3.16 -2.71
C ALA A 43 -9.87 -4.01 -3.93
N TYR A 44 -8.60 -4.43 -3.98
CA TYR A 44 -8.09 -5.34 -4.99
C TYR A 44 -8.78 -6.72 -4.91
N LEU A 45 -8.78 -7.34 -3.72
CA LEU A 45 -9.34 -8.67 -3.51
C LEU A 45 -10.86 -8.73 -3.77
N MET A 46 -11.58 -7.63 -3.51
CA MET A 46 -13.02 -7.54 -3.76
C MET A 46 -13.36 -7.06 -5.18
N GLY A 47 -12.37 -6.77 -6.03
CA GLY A 47 -12.61 -6.30 -7.41
C GLY A 47 -13.16 -4.87 -7.53
N VAL A 48 -13.08 -4.06 -6.46
CA VAL A 48 -13.60 -2.69 -6.42
C VAL A 48 -12.51 -1.62 -6.55
N LEU A 49 -11.24 -2.02 -6.68
CA LEU A 49 -10.10 -1.10 -6.80
C LEU A 49 -10.23 -0.10 -7.97
N PRO A 50 -10.64 -0.50 -9.20
CA PRO A 50 -10.82 0.46 -10.29
C PRO A 50 -11.87 1.53 -9.96
N ARG A 51 -12.97 1.12 -9.32
CA ARG A 51 -14.02 2.05 -8.89
C ARG A 51 -13.54 3.00 -7.80
N ALA A 52 -12.76 2.50 -6.84
CA ALA A 52 -12.19 3.32 -5.76
C ALA A 52 -11.18 4.35 -6.29
N LEU A 53 -10.48 4.02 -7.39
CA LEU A 53 -9.49 4.89 -8.00
C LEU A 53 -10.08 5.86 -9.04
N SER A 54 -11.32 5.66 -9.50
CA SER A 54 -11.95 6.50 -10.53
C SER A 54 -11.95 8.03 -10.26
N PRO A 55 -11.94 8.53 -9.00
CA PRO A 55 -11.80 9.97 -8.75
C PRO A 55 -10.40 10.52 -9.06
N PHE A 56 -9.38 9.66 -9.08
CA PHE A 56 -7.99 10.00 -9.33
C PHE A 56 -7.66 9.75 -10.81
N ARG A 57 -7.98 10.73 -11.66
CA ARG A 57 -7.85 10.63 -13.13
C ARG A 57 -6.44 10.25 -13.62
N ASP A 58 -5.41 10.58 -12.86
CA ASP A 58 -4.00 10.36 -13.22
C ASP A 58 -3.49 8.99 -12.75
N LEU A 59 -4.30 8.26 -11.97
CA LEU A 59 -3.99 6.93 -11.47
C LEU A 59 -4.73 5.90 -12.32
N GLU A 60 -4.26 5.68 -13.55
CA GLU A 60 -4.66 4.49 -14.29
C GLU A 60 -4.12 3.25 -13.58
N VAL A 61 -4.98 2.25 -13.39
CA VAL A 61 -4.54 0.90 -13.03
C VAL A 61 -4.07 0.21 -14.31
N SER A 62 -3.00 0.72 -14.91
CA SER A 62 -2.41 0.12 -16.10
C SER A 62 -1.75 -1.20 -15.70
N GLY A 63 -2.33 -2.33 -16.13
CA GLY A 63 -1.71 -3.66 -15.97
C GLY A 63 -2.30 -4.59 -14.91
N LEU A 64 -3.62 -4.52 -14.67
CA LEU A 64 -4.38 -5.71 -14.27
C LEU A 64 -5.11 -6.31 -15.45
#